data_AF-A0A1N7P486-F1
#
_entry.id   AF-A0A1N7P486-F1
#
_cell.length_a   1.000
_cell.length_b   1.000
_cell.length_c   1.000
_cell.angle_alpha   90.00
_cell.angle_beta   90.00
_cell.angle_gamma   90.00
#
_symmetry.space_group_name_H-M   'P 1'
#
loop_
_entity.id
_entity.type
_entity.pdbx_description
1 polymer ?
#
loop_
_entity_poly.entity_id
_entity_poly.type
_entity_poly.pdbx_seq_one_letter_code
_entity_poly.pdbx_strand_id
1 'polypeptide(L)'
;MVKLSLFIVLIIAFVGANAMSKNNKTCLFSAISGTITLNGKPVANARIKRVSDERIDESKTDENGYFSMPSVFDTSISNAIRKFVPSQFVSPQTLYVYVDGMEYQLLEGIKRKESEFSESRGKPWIISCELSDDPIRFRIEGNAFSSRCKWDAEHDRKKIILPPE
;
A
#
# COMPACT_ATOMS: atom_id res chain seq x y z
N MET A 1 -13.47 -57.01 -42.59
CA MET A 1 -14.59 -56.07 -42.37
C MET A 1 -14.32 -55.28 -41.12
N VAL A 2 -13.96 -54.01 -41.28
CA VAL A 2 -13.60 -53.08 -40.20
C VAL A 2 -14.89 -52.60 -39.54
N LYS A 3 -15.09 -52.86 -38.25
CA LYS A 3 -16.10 -52.15 -37.45
C LYS A 3 -15.37 -51.13 -36.58
N LEU A 4 -15.29 -49.92 -37.14
CA LEU A 4 -14.84 -48.70 -36.50
C LEU A 4 -15.87 -48.32 -35.42
N SER A 5 -15.60 -48.65 -34.16
CA SER A 5 -16.38 -48.13 -33.04
C SER A 5 -15.67 -46.91 -32.47
N LEU A 6 -16.27 -45.76 -32.75
CA LEU A 6 -15.83 -44.41 -32.43
C LEU A 6 -15.80 -44.22 -30.90
N PHE A 7 -14.61 -44.27 -30.28
CA PHE A 7 -14.41 -43.89 -28.89
C PHE A 7 -14.30 -42.36 -28.82
N ILE A 8 -15.40 -41.67 -28.56
CA ILE A 8 -15.38 -40.23 -28.21
C ILE A 8 -14.89 -40.13 -26.76
N VAL A 9 -13.59 -39.99 -26.59
CA VAL A 9 -12.99 -39.61 -25.31
C VAL A 9 -13.18 -38.10 -25.16
N LEU A 10 -14.21 -37.69 -24.44
CA LEU A 10 -14.41 -36.31 -24.02
C LEU A 10 -13.36 -35.99 -22.95
N ILE A 11 -12.18 -35.55 -23.38
CA ILE A 11 -11.16 -34.97 -22.49
C ILE A 11 -11.74 -33.65 -21.99
N ILE A 12 -12.41 -33.70 -20.83
CA ILE A 12 -12.72 -32.51 -20.05
C ILE A 12 -11.38 -32.03 -19.51
N ALA A 13 -10.72 -31.17 -20.29
CA ALA A 13 -9.64 -30.36 -19.77
C ALA A 13 -10.28 -29.45 -18.70
N PHE A 14 -10.23 -29.88 -17.43
CA PHE A 14 -10.24 -28.96 -16.30
C PHE A 14 -8.96 -28.14 -16.40
N VAL A 15 -8.92 -27.22 -17.37
CA VAL A 15 -8.15 -26.00 -17.20
C VAL A 15 -8.85 -25.35 -16.02
N GLY A 16 -8.24 -25.47 -14.85
CA GLY A 16 -8.58 -24.66 -13.70
C GLY A 16 -8.50 -23.23 -14.15
N ALA A 17 -9.63 -22.70 -14.63
CA ALA A 17 -9.87 -21.28 -14.68
C ALA A 17 -9.82 -20.87 -13.21
N ASN A 18 -8.61 -20.49 -12.76
CA ASN A 18 -8.51 -19.48 -11.75
C ASN A 18 -9.19 -18.27 -12.38
N ALA A 19 -10.51 -18.19 -12.21
CA ALA A 19 -11.19 -16.92 -12.24
C ALA A 19 -10.43 -16.10 -11.20
N MET A 20 -9.46 -15.30 -11.67
CA MET A 20 -8.99 -14.17 -10.91
C MET A 20 -10.26 -13.39 -10.64
N SER A 21 -10.84 -13.60 -9.45
CA SER A 21 -11.77 -12.63 -8.90
C SER A 21 -10.96 -11.37 -8.85
N LYS A 22 -11.10 -10.55 -9.89
CA LYS A 22 -10.64 -9.17 -9.92
C LYS A 22 -11.53 -8.50 -8.88
N ASN A 23 -11.18 -8.74 -7.62
CA ASN A 23 -11.81 -8.18 -6.46
C ASN A 23 -11.66 -6.67 -6.68
N ASN A 24 -12.72 -6.04 -7.21
CA ASN A 24 -12.90 -4.59 -7.29
C ASN A 24 -13.03 -4.02 -5.87
N LYS A 25 -12.10 -4.38 -4.99
CA LYS A 25 -12.01 -3.90 -3.63
C LYS A 25 -11.16 -2.65 -3.68
N THR A 26 -11.72 -1.57 -3.19
CA THR A 26 -11.02 -0.29 -3.05
C THR A 26 -9.97 -0.46 -1.98
N CYS A 27 -8.70 -0.43 -2.36
CA CYS A 27 -7.60 -0.42 -1.41
C CYS A 27 -7.51 0.99 -0.81
N LEU A 28 -7.64 1.09 0.51
CA LEU A 28 -7.51 2.34 1.25
C LEU A 28 -6.06 2.56 1.69
N PHE A 29 -5.37 1.49 2.05
CA PHE A 29 -3.94 1.49 2.37
C PHE A 29 -3.33 0.17 1.92
N SER A 30 -2.35 0.21 1.03
CA SER A 30 -1.67 -0.99 0.54
C SER A 30 -0.87 -1.70 1.64
N ALA A 31 -0.63 -2.99 1.46
CA ALA A 31 0.23 -3.75 2.34
C ALA A 31 1.59 -3.07 2.40
N ILE A 32 2.12 -2.93 3.61
CA ILE A 32 3.34 -2.20 3.86
C ILE A 32 4.20 -2.99 4.83
N SER A 33 5.49 -3.07 4.53
CA SER A 33 6.47 -3.72 5.37
C SER A 33 7.76 -2.95 5.33
N GLY A 34 8.67 -3.21 6.26
CA GLY A 34 9.92 -2.50 6.27
C GLY A 34 10.68 -2.62 7.57
N THR A 35 11.78 -1.88 7.65
CA THR A 35 12.64 -1.81 8.83
C THR A 35 12.66 -0.39 9.37
N ILE A 36 12.60 -0.26 10.70
CA ILE A 36 12.70 1.00 11.42
C ILE A 36 14.01 1.01 12.22
N THR A 37 14.82 2.03 12.01
CA THR A 37 16.05 2.29 12.76
C THR A 37 16.01 3.62 13.50
N LEU A 38 16.77 3.71 14.59
CA LEU A 38 17.08 4.95 15.30
C LEU A 38 18.59 5.08 15.41
N ASN A 39 19.16 6.09 14.76
CA ASN A 39 20.61 6.27 14.62
C ASN A 39 21.30 5.01 14.05
N GLY A 40 20.69 4.40 13.04
CA GLY A 40 21.18 3.18 12.38
C GLY A 40 21.00 1.88 13.16
N LYS A 41 20.43 1.92 14.37
CA LYS A 41 20.14 0.71 15.16
C LYS A 41 18.69 0.26 14.99
N PRO A 42 18.41 -1.04 14.81
CA PRO A 42 17.05 -1.55 14.75
C PRO A 42 16.22 -1.16 15.98
N VAL A 43 14.99 -0.71 15.76
CA VAL A 43 14.04 -0.39 16.82
C VAL A 43 13.14 -1.60 17.08
N ALA A 44 13.45 -2.38 18.11
CA ALA A 44 12.71 -3.60 18.44
C ALA A 44 11.47 -3.36 19.33
N ASN A 45 10.45 -4.22 19.18
CA ASN A 45 9.21 -4.22 19.99
C ASN A 45 8.48 -2.86 20.04
N ALA A 46 8.70 -2.00 19.05
CA ALA A 46 8.03 -0.71 18.95
C ALA A 46 6.63 -0.90 18.40
N ARG A 47 5.67 -0.19 18.99
CA ARG A 47 4.27 -0.22 18.55
C ARG A 47 4.13 0.62 17.29
N ILE A 48 3.53 0.06 16.26
CA ILE A 48 3.21 0.75 15.02
C ILE A 48 1.71 0.97 14.99
N LYS A 49 1.30 2.18 14.64
CA LYS A 49 -0.11 2.53 14.42
C LYS A 49 -0.27 3.03 12.99
N ARG A 50 -1.20 2.43 12.27
CA ARG A 50 -1.58 2.86 10.93
C ARG A 50 -2.99 3.42 10.96
N VAL A 51 -3.17 4.54 10.27
CA VAL A 51 -4.45 5.23 10.10
C VAL A 51 -4.73 5.33 8.61
N SER A 52 -5.90 4.88 8.19
CA SER A 52 -6.38 4.96 6.81
C SER A 52 -7.85 5.33 6.82
N ASP A 53 -8.16 6.57 6.41
CA ASP A 53 -9.51 7.11 6.55
C ASP A 53 -10.01 6.94 8.02
N GLU A 54 -11.19 6.37 8.25
CA GLU A 54 -11.72 6.07 9.59
C GLU A 54 -11.15 4.79 10.23
N ARG A 55 -10.25 4.06 9.56
CA ARG A 55 -9.73 2.77 10.03
C ARG A 55 -8.39 2.92 10.72
N ILE A 56 -8.24 2.22 11.85
CA ILE A 56 -7.01 2.18 12.63
C ILE A 56 -6.66 0.73 12.91
N ASP A 57 -5.41 0.36 12.66
CA ASP A 57 -4.84 -0.91 13.09
C ASP A 57 -3.40 -0.75 13.57
N GLU A 58 -2.91 -1.76 14.27
CA GLU A 58 -1.62 -1.73 14.95
C GLU A 58 -0.80 -2.98 14.67
N SER A 59 0.51 -2.84 14.77
CA SER A 59 1.48 -3.93 14.67
C SER A 59 2.66 -3.63 15.61
N LYS A 60 3.66 -4.50 15.60
CA LYS A 60 4.91 -4.29 16.33
C LYS A 60 6.12 -4.65 15.47
N THR A 61 7.23 -3.99 15.72
CA THR A 61 8.50 -4.42 15.15
C THR A 61 9.04 -5.66 15.87
N ASP A 62 9.75 -6.50 15.13
CA ASP A 62 10.52 -7.62 15.67
C ASP A 62 11.90 -7.17 16.20
N GLU A 63 12.74 -8.12 16.60
CA GLU A 63 14.10 -7.86 17.11
C GLU A 63 15.02 -7.16 16.10
N ASN A 64 14.74 -7.30 14.80
CA ASN A 64 15.48 -6.68 13.71
C ASN A 64 14.86 -5.35 13.28
N GLY A 65 13.90 -4.82 14.05
CA GLY A 65 13.18 -3.60 13.71
C GLY A 65 12.25 -3.75 12.51
N TYR A 66 12.00 -4.98 12.05
CA TYR A 66 11.16 -5.27 10.91
C TYR A 66 9.69 -5.34 11.30
N PHE A 67 8.81 -4.88 10.42
CA PHE A 67 7.37 -5.00 10.56
C PHE A 67 6.71 -5.34 9.23
N SER A 68 5.48 -5.86 9.32
CA SER A 68 4.61 -6.07 8.17
C SER A 68 3.15 -5.85 8.56
N MET A 69 2.39 -5.21 7.69
CA MET A 69 0.96 -4.95 7.85
C MET A 69 0.24 -5.24 6.53
N PRO A 70 -0.88 -6.00 6.53
CA PRO A 70 -1.61 -6.34 5.31
C PRO A 70 -2.35 -5.12 4.73
N SER A 71 -2.85 -5.22 3.50
CA SER A 71 -3.67 -4.18 2.90
C SER A 71 -4.99 -3.96 3.65
N VAL A 72 -5.38 -2.69 3.76
CA VAL A 72 -6.69 -2.25 4.24
C VAL A 72 -7.58 -1.99 3.03
N PHE A 73 -8.70 -2.71 2.95
CA PHE A 73 -9.69 -2.55 1.89
C PHE A 73 -10.98 -1.95 2.42
N ASP A 74 -11.63 -1.15 1.60
CA ASP A 74 -12.96 -0.63 1.90
C ASP A 74 -14.03 -1.69 1.64
N THR A 75 -14.62 -2.17 2.73
CA THR A 75 -15.72 -3.14 2.74
C THR A 75 -17.09 -2.48 2.94
N SER A 76 -17.16 -1.16 3.01
CA SER A 76 -18.40 -0.43 3.31
C SER A 76 -19.42 -0.48 2.16
N ILE A 77 -20.70 -0.32 2.51
CA ILE A 77 -21.79 -0.15 1.53
C ILE A 77 -21.61 1.16 0.75
N SER A 78 -21.02 2.19 1.36
CA SER A 78 -20.69 3.45 0.68
C SER A 78 -19.71 3.26 -0.48
N ASN A 79 -18.77 2.31 -0.39
CA ASN A 79 -17.91 1.93 -1.51
C ASN A 79 -18.71 1.41 -2.73
N ALA A 80 -19.76 0.61 -2.49
CA ALA A 80 -20.62 0.12 -3.56
C ALA A 80 -21.41 1.27 -4.23
N ILE A 81 -21.81 2.27 -3.44
CA ILE A 81 -22.56 3.45 -3.91
C ILE A 81 -21.64 4.46 -4.60
N ARG A 82 -20.35 4.53 -4.26
CA ARG A 82 -19.38 5.48 -4.82
C ARG A 82 -19.25 5.38 -6.34
N LYS A 83 -19.54 4.24 -6.94
CA LYS A 83 -19.58 4.06 -8.41
C LYS A 83 -20.67 4.90 -9.09
N PHE A 84 -21.68 5.33 -8.35
CA PHE A 84 -22.82 6.10 -8.85
C PHE A 84 -22.76 7.58 -8.48
N VAL A 85 -21.80 7.98 -7.64
CA VAL A 85 -21.57 9.38 -7.25
C VAL A 85 -20.28 9.85 -7.91
N PRO A 86 -20.30 10.89 -8.76
CA PRO A 86 -19.09 11.43 -9.35
C PRO A 86 -18.25 12.15 -8.28
N SER A 87 -17.42 11.39 -7.57
CA SER A 87 -16.44 11.89 -6.61
C SER A 87 -15.06 11.31 -6.91
N GLN A 88 -14.02 12.08 -6.62
CA GLN A 88 -12.65 11.59 -6.75
C GLN A 88 -12.33 10.70 -5.54
N PHE A 89 -11.70 9.55 -5.79
CA PHE A 89 -11.16 8.74 -4.71
C PHE A 89 -9.99 9.46 -4.03
N VAL A 90 -10.09 9.60 -2.71
CA VAL A 90 -9.06 10.17 -1.85
C VAL A 90 -9.05 9.36 -0.56
N SER A 91 -7.90 8.80 -0.20
CA SER A 91 -7.73 8.13 1.09
C SER A 91 -6.48 8.69 1.78
N PRO A 92 -6.63 9.48 2.85
CA PRO A 92 -5.54 9.88 3.71
C PRO A 92 -4.95 8.67 4.43
N GLN A 93 -3.62 8.67 4.55
CA GLN A 93 -2.84 7.55 5.10
C GLN A 93 -1.77 8.08 6.02
N THR A 94 -1.68 7.54 7.22
CA THR A 94 -0.59 7.87 8.16
C THR A 94 -0.07 6.64 8.86
N LEU A 95 1.24 6.58 9.06
CA LEU A 95 1.94 5.54 9.81
C LEU A 95 2.77 6.20 10.92
N TYR A 96 2.54 5.76 12.15
CA TYR A 96 3.25 6.20 13.34
C TYR A 96 3.99 5.02 13.97
N VAL A 97 5.09 5.32 14.65
CA VAL A 97 5.75 4.38 15.57
C VAL A 97 5.93 5.03 16.93
N TYR A 98 5.80 4.23 17.98
CA TYR A 98 5.97 4.65 19.36
C TYR A 98 7.18 3.95 19.96
N VAL A 99 8.15 4.75 20.40
CA VAL A 99 9.42 4.28 20.99
C VAL A 99 9.63 5.07 22.28
N ASP A 100 9.80 4.36 23.40
CA ASP A 100 10.04 4.97 24.73
C ASP A 100 9.05 6.09 25.11
N GLY A 101 7.78 5.92 24.73
CA GLY A 101 6.71 6.89 25.00
C GLY A 101 6.68 8.09 24.04
N MET A 102 7.62 8.19 23.09
CA MET A 102 7.63 9.20 22.05
C MET A 102 6.92 8.68 20.78
N GLU A 103 6.11 9.55 20.15
CA GLU A 103 5.46 9.28 18.87
C GLU A 103 6.30 9.86 17.72
N TYR A 104 6.54 9.04 16.70
CA TYR A 104 7.20 9.44 15.46
C TYR A 104 6.27 9.20 14.27
N GLN A 105 5.98 10.25 13.50
CA GLN A 105 5.38 10.08 12.17
C GLN A 105 6.42 9.52 11.20
N LEU A 106 6.17 8.31 10.70
CA LEU A 106 7.01 7.63 9.71
C LEU A 106 6.65 8.09 8.30
N LEU A 107 5.35 8.11 8.00
CA LEU A 107 4.83 8.40 6.68
C LEU A 107 3.43 9.00 6.81
N GLU A 108 3.16 10.01 6.03
CA GLU A 108 1.84 10.55 5.76
C GLU A 108 1.71 10.72 4.25
N GLY A 109 0.55 10.37 3.70
CA GLY A 109 0.29 10.43 2.28
C GLY A 109 -1.18 10.48 1.94
N ILE A 110 -1.45 10.75 0.67
CA ILE A 110 -2.80 10.69 0.10
C ILE A 110 -2.80 9.72 -1.06
N LYS A 111 -3.59 8.64 -0.95
CA LYS A 111 -3.83 7.71 -2.06
C LYS A 111 -4.99 8.22 -2.91
N ARG A 112 -4.75 8.34 -4.22
CA ARG A 112 -5.76 8.80 -5.21
C ARG A 112 -6.16 7.75 -6.24
N LYS A 113 -5.61 6.52 -6.15
CA LYS A 113 -5.98 5.38 -6.99
C LYS A 113 -6.39 4.22 -6.09
N GLU A 114 -7.51 3.58 -6.42
CA GLU A 114 -8.11 2.49 -5.62
C GLU A 114 -7.29 1.18 -5.66
N SER A 115 -6.39 1.05 -6.63
CA SER A 115 -5.57 -0.16 -6.80
C SER A 115 -4.55 -0.30 -5.68
N GLU A 116 -4.36 -1.52 -5.20
CA GLU A 116 -3.25 -1.87 -4.31
C GLU A 116 -1.90 -1.48 -4.94
N PHE A 117 -0.97 -1.03 -4.10
CA PHE A 117 0.38 -0.56 -4.43
C PHE A 117 0.46 0.68 -5.32
N SER A 118 -0.61 1.45 -5.50
CA SER A 118 -0.51 2.71 -6.28
C SER A 118 0.43 3.75 -5.66
N GLU A 119 0.69 3.67 -4.35
CA GLU A 119 1.64 4.50 -3.60
C GLU A 119 3.09 4.23 -4.01
N SER A 120 3.35 3.03 -4.53
CA SER A 120 4.65 2.49 -4.91
C SER A 120 4.68 2.10 -6.40
N ARG A 121 3.88 2.77 -7.24
CA ARG A 121 3.81 2.55 -8.70
C ARG A 121 3.55 1.08 -9.08
N GLY A 122 2.74 0.38 -8.29
CA GLY A 122 2.38 -1.03 -8.48
C GLY A 122 3.37 -2.05 -7.91
N LYS A 123 4.46 -1.61 -7.26
CA LYS A 123 5.45 -2.50 -6.64
C LYS A 123 5.11 -2.79 -5.18
N PRO A 124 5.55 -3.92 -4.60
CA PRO A 124 5.45 -4.14 -3.16
C PRO A 124 5.99 -2.95 -2.35
N TRP A 125 5.22 -2.47 -1.38
CA TRP A 125 5.59 -1.29 -0.59
C TRP A 125 6.50 -1.68 0.58
N ILE A 126 7.79 -1.80 0.28
CA ILE A 126 8.85 -2.13 1.24
C ILE A 126 9.61 -0.86 1.57
N ILE A 127 9.56 -0.43 2.83
CA ILE A 127 10.13 0.85 3.28
C ILE A 127 11.33 0.64 4.21
N SER A 128 12.22 1.63 4.27
CA SER A 128 13.28 1.73 5.28
C SER A 128 13.19 3.10 5.92
N CYS A 129 12.98 3.14 7.24
CA CYS A 129 12.77 4.38 7.99
C CYS A 129 13.89 4.60 8.99
N GLU A 130 14.40 5.84 9.05
CA GLU A 130 15.34 6.26 10.08
C GLU A 130 14.67 7.36 10.93
N LEU A 131 14.52 7.11 12.24
CA LEU A 131 13.82 8.01 13.15
C LEU A 131 14.59 9.30 13.42
N SER A 132 15.92 9.30 13.25
CA SER A 132 16.73 10.52 13.37
C SER A 132 16.63 11.45 12.15
N ASP A 133 16.13 10.97 11.01
CA ASP A 133 15.97 11.77 9.79
C ASP A 133 14.71 12.64 9.89
N ASP A 134 14.79 13.91 9.49
CA ASP A 134 13.61 14.76 9.31
C ASP A 134 12.74 14.27 8.14
N PRO A 135 11.39 14.39 8.25
CA PRO A 135 10.52 13.98 7.16
C PRO A 135 10.71 14.88 5.94
N ILE A 136 10.88 14.26 4.77
CA ILE A 136 10.93 14.97 3.49
C ILE A 136 9.57 14.95 2.81
N ARG A 137 9.26 16.01 2.07
CA ARG A 137 8.04 16.11 1.26
C ARG A 137 8.34 15.88 -0.20
N PHE A 138 7.57 14.98 -0.83
CA PHE A 138 7.73 14.64 -2.23
C PHE A 138 6.39 14.21 -2.83
N ARG A 139 6.39 13.94 -4.14
CA ARG A 139 5.23 13.41 -4.85
C ARG A 139 5.60 12.17 -5.63
N ILE A 140 4.65 11.24 -5.76
CA ILE A 140 4.73 10.08 -6.65
C ILE A 140 3.44 10.04 -7.45
N GLU A 141 3.53 10.23 -8.76
CA GLU A 141 2.38 10.31 -9.66
C GLU A 141 1.33 11.34 -9.21
N GLY A 142 1.79 12.50 -8.73
CA GLY A 142 0.95 13.59 -8.22
C GLY A 142 0.45 13.41 -6.78
N ASN A 143 0.58 12.22 -6.18
CA ASN A 143 0.20 11.98 -4.78
C ASN A 143 1.25 12.58 -3.85
N ALA A 144 0.82 13.39 -2.88
CA ALA A 144 1.74 14.02 -1.92
C ALA A 144 2.06 13.08 -0.76
N PHE A 145 3.34 13.05 -0.37
CA PHE A 145 3.86 12.31 0.76
C PHE A 145 4.74 13.21 1.63
N SER A 146 4.72 12.96 2.93
CA SER A 146 5.65 13.47 3.94
C SER A 146 6.18 12.27 4.72
N SER A 147 7.47 11.95 4.61
CA SER A 147 7.98 10.69 5.17
C SER A 147 9.44 10.77 5.62
N ARG A 148 9.74 10.05 6.70
CA ARG A 148 11.10 9.68 7.16
C ARG A 148 11.61 8.41 6.50
N CYS A 149 10.79 7.78 5.68
CA CYS A 149 11.05 6.49 5.07
C CYS A 149 11.41 6.62 3.59
N LYS A 150 12.20 5.66 3.13
CA LYS A 150 12.67 5.54 1.75
C LYS A 150 12.15 4.22 1.19
N TRP A 151 11.73 4.20 -0.08
CA TRP A 151 11.35 2.99 -0.80
C TRP A 151 11.64 3.14 -2.30
N ASP A 152 11.57 2.03 -3.04
CA ASP A 152 11.79 2.01 -4.49
C ASP A 152 10.57 2.58 -5.25
N ALA A 153 10.43 3.91 -5.19
CA ALA A 153 9.53 4.66 -6.04
C ALA A 153 10.20 5.96 -6.51
N GLU A 154 10.16 6.19 -7.82
CA GLU A 154 10.66 7.42 -8.42
C GLU A 154 9.78 8.61 -7.99
N HIS A 155 10.41 9.64 -7.43
CA HIS A 155 9.74 10.89 -7.09
C HIS A 155 9.48 11.73 -8.34
N ASP A 156 8.35 12.43 -8.36
CA ASP A 156 8.05 13.40 -9.40
C ASP A 156 9.13 14.49 -9.42
N ARG A 157 9.57 14.85 -10.63
CA ARG A 157 10.50 15.98 -10.81
C ARG A 157 9.86 17.26 -10.28
N LYS A 158 10.62 18.04 -9.50
CA LYS A 158 10.20 19.40 -9.10
C LYS A 158 9.99 20.21 -10.37
N LYS A 159 8.74 20.58 -10.67
CA LYS A 159 8.47 21.57 -11.71
C LYS A 159 9.03 22.91 -11.22
N ILE A 160 9.98 23.48 -11.96
CA ILE A 160 10.37 24.87 -11.79
C ILE A 160 9.17 25.68 -12.28
N ILE A 161 8.41 26.24 -11.34
CA ILE A 161 7.36 27.20 -11.69
C ILE A 161 8.09 28.50 -11.97
N LEU A 162 8.26 28.81 -13.25
CA LEU A 162 8.70 30.15 -13.65
C LEU A 162 7.57 31.13 -13.28
N PRO A 163 7.89 32.30 -12.71
CA PRO A 163 6.88 33.32 -12.46
C PRO A 163 6.21 33.72 -13.78
N PRO A 164 4.91 34.08 -13.77
CA PRO A 164 4.27 34.61 -14.97
C PRO A 164 4.97 35.91 -15.40
N GLU A 165 5.17 36.06 -16.71
CA GLU A 165 5.73 37.27 -17.36
C GLU A 165 4.80 38.48 -17.23
#